data_AF-A0A5D4KE18-F1
#
_entry.id   AF-A0A5D4KE18-F1
#
_cell.length_a   1.000
_cell.length_b   1.000
_cell.length_c   1.000
_cell.angle_alpha   90.00
_cell.angle_beta   90.00
_cell.angle_gamma   90.00
#
_symmetry.space_group_name_H-M   'P 1'
#
loop_
_entity.id
_entity.type
_entity.pdbx_description
1 polymer ?
#
loop_
_entity_poly.entity_id
_entity_poly.type
_entity_poly.pdbx_seq_one_letter_code
_entity_poly.pdbx_strand_id
1 'polypeptide(L)'
;MNILGTVFHTIANSKVNRERLRDNEYKELDYSPYLFSSSHLNSLMEDSEDKEEHDSILDHMYRFDACEVDSYRSIESKIIKRYW
;
A
#
# COMPACT_ATOMS: atom_id res chain seq x y z
N MET A 1 21.61 -17.41 27.59
CA MET A 1 20.22 -17.70 27.15
C MET A 1 19.46 -16.39 27.12
N ASN A 2 19.27 -15.79 25.94
CA ASN A 2 18.64 -14.47 25.78
C ASN A 2 17.16 -14.64 25.40
N ILE A 3 16.33 -14.95 26.40
CA ILE A 3 14.89 -15.25 26.21
C ILE A 3 14.12 -14.03 25.68
N LEU A 4 14.56 -12.81 26.02
CA LEU A 4 13.96 -11.57 25.51
C LEU A 4 14.07 -11.45 23.98
N GLY A 5 15.22 -11.81 23.39
CA GLY A 5 15.44 -11.68 21.95
C GLY A 5 14.47 -12.54 21.12
N THR A 6 14.16 -13.73 21.61
CA THR A 6 13.25 -14.67 20.93
C THR A 6 11.81 -14.18 20.95
N VAL A 7 11.36 -13.53 22.04
CA VAL A 7 10.00 -13.01 22.17
C VAL A 7 9.77 -11.81 21.23
N PHE A 8 10.73 -10.88 21.15
CA PHE A 8 10.65 -9.76 20.21
C PHE A 8 10.64 -10.23 18.75
N HIS A 9 11.46 -11.23 18.42
CA HIS A 9 11.49 -11.80 17.06
C HIS A 9 10.16 -12.47 16.67
N THR A 10 9.47 -13.07 17.65
CA THR A 10 8.18 -13.74 17.45
C THR A 10 7.04 -12.74 17.28
N ILE A 11 7.07 -11.61 18.00
CA ILE A 11 6.08 -10.53 17.86
C ILE A 11 6.28 -9.77 16.54
N ALA A 12 7.54 -9.51 16.16
CA ALA A 12 7.87 -8.86 14.90
C ALA A 12 7.40 -9.68 13.68
N ASN A 13 7.51 -11.01 13.74
CA ASN A 13 7.02 -11.95 12.72
C ASN A 13 5.56 -12.40 12.92
N SER A 14 4.86 -11.86 13.91
CA SER A 14 3.45 -12.22 14.10
C SER A 14 2.61 -11.67 12.95
N LYS A 15 1.65 -12.48 12.49
CA LYS A 15 0.69 -12.10 11.44
C LYS A 15 0.01 -10.74 11.76
N VAL A 16 -0.31 -10.53 13.03
CA VAL A 16 -0.92 -9.28 13.54
C VAL A 16 -0.01 -8.06 13.33
N ASN A 17 1.30 -8.18 13.57
CA ASN A 17 2.20 -7.04 13.37
C ASN A 17 2.38 -6.71 11.88
N ARG A 18 2.41 -7.72 11.01
CA ARG A 18 2.42 -7.53 9.56
C ARG A 18 1.14 -6.85 9.06
N GLU A 19 -0.02 -7.34 9.48
CA GLU A 19 -1.32 -6.71 9.15
C GLU A 19 -1.35 -5.26 9.63
N ARG A 20 -0.89 -4.99 10.86
CA ARG A 20 -0.86 -3.64 11.41
C ARG A 20 0.10 -2.69 10.66
N LEU A 21 1.24 -3.19 10.18
CA LEU A 21 2.17 -2.40 9.37
C LEU A 21 1.55 -2.09 8.00
N ARG A 22 0.94 -3.08 7.37
CA ARG A 22 0.26 -2.95 6.08
C ARG A 22 -0.87 -1.92 6.16
N ASP A 23 -1.72 -2.02 7.17
CA ASP A 23 -2.76 -1.05 7.48
C ASP A 23 -2.23 0.39 7.55
N ASN A 24 -1.05 0.58 8.15
CA ASN A 24 -0.46 1.91 8.26
C ASN A 24 0.05 2.41 6.92
N GLU A 25 0.63 1.55 6.08
CA GLU A 25 1.13 1.93 4.75
C GLU A 25 0.01 2.48 3.87
N TYR A 26 -1.15 1.81 3.84
CA TYR A 26 -2.31 2.29 3.07
C TYR A 26 -2.96 3.52 3.71
N LYS A 27 -3.05 3.59 5.04
CA LYS A 27 -3.53 4.80 5.73
C LYS A 27 -2.63 6.02 5.48
N GLU A 28 -1.32 5.83 5.33
CA GLU A 28 -0.41 6.93 5.02
C GLU A 28 -0.69 7.57 3.65
N LEU A 29 -1.22 6.80 2.69
CA LEU A 29 -1.67 7.33 1.40
C LEU A 29 -2.73 8.42 1.58
N ASP A 30 -3.68 8.23 2.51
CA ASP A 30 -4.76 9.18 2.78
C ASP A 30 -4.27 10.48 3.42
N TYR A 31 -3.21 10.44 4.23
CA TYR A 31 -2.74 11.61 4.97
C TYR A 31 -1.51 12.29 4.35
N SER A 32 -0.86 11.65 3.37
CA SER A 32 0.34 12.20 2.78
C SER A 32 0.07 13.51 1.99
N PRO A 33 0.81 14.60 2.30
CA PRO A 33 0.65 15.86 1.59
C PRO A 33 1.32 15.88 0.21
N TYR A 34 1.99 14.80 -0.18
CA TYR A 34 2.68 14.66 -1.46
C TYR A 34 2.28 13.39 -2.19
N LEU A 35 2.41 13.41 -3.52
CA LEU A 35 2.21 12.24 -4.36
C LEU A 35 3.37 11.27 -4.19
N PHE A 36 3.07 10.03 -3.81
CA PHE A 36 4.05 8.96 -3.79
C PHE A 36 4.49 8.59 -5.21
N SER A 37 5.72 8.09 -5.36
CA SER A 37 6.24 7.73 -6.67
C SER A 37 5.43 6.58 -7.28
N SER A 38 5.23 6.64 -8.61
CA SER A 38 4.57 5.55 -9.35
C SER A 38 5.19 4.17 -9.10
N SER A 39 6.50 4.06 -8.88
CA SER A 39 7.13 2.79 -8.52
C SER A 39 6.66 2.26 -7.17
N HIS A 40 6.54 3.14 -6.16
CA HIS A 40 6.07 2.75 -4.84
C HIS A 40 4.59 2.35 -4.86
N LEU A 41 3.75 3.13 -5.53
CA LEU A 41 2.32 2.82 -5.70
C LEU A 41 2.10 1.53 -6.48
N ASN A 42 2.93 1.23 -7.49
CA ASN A 42 2.83 -0.04 -8.21
C ASN A 42 3.24 -1.23 -7.34
N SER A 43 4.26 -1.09 -6.48
CA SER A 43 4.60 -2.13 -5.48
C SER A 43 3.47 -2.36 -4.49
N LEU A 44 2.89 -1.28 -3.92
CA LEU A 44 1.73 -1.40 -3.04
C LEU A 44 0.57 -2.11 -3.75
N MET A 45 0.27 -1.73 -4.99
CA MET A 45 -0.78 -2.38 -5.80
C MET A 45 -0.52 -3.88 -6.02
N GLU A 46 0.73 -4.28 -6.25
CA GLU A 46 1.08 -5.69 -6.42
C GLU A 46 0.93 -6.49 -5.11
N ASP A 47 1.19 -5.84 -3.97
CA ASP A 47 1.09 -6.42 -2.63
C ASP A 47 -0.33 -6.30 -2.01
N SER A 48 -1.26 -5.60 -2.68
CA SER A 48 -2.64 -5.46 -2.22
C SER A 48 -3.37 -6.81 -2.26
N GLU A 49 -4.04 -7.14 -1.16
CA GLU A 49 -4.80 -8.38 -1.02
C GLU A 49 -6.30 -8.18 -1.25
N ASP A 50 -6.80 -6.97 -1.00
CA ASP A 50 -8.22 -6.65 -1.09
C ASP A 50 -8.49 -5.40 -1.93
N LYS A 51 -9.78 -5.17 -2.18
CA LYS A 51 -10.24 -4.05 -3.00
C LYS A 51 -10.07 -2.71 -2.27
N GLU A 52 -10.18 -2.67 -0.94
CA GLU A 52 -10.10 -1.42 -0.18
C GLU A 52 -8.69 -0.83 -0.30
N GLU A 53 -7.65 -1.67 -0.25
CA GLU A 53 -6.26 -1.27 -0.47
C GLU A 53 -6.03 -0.70 -1.88
N HIS A 54 -6.63 -1.32 -2.89
CA HIS A 54 -6.59 -0.80 -4.26
C HIS A 54 -7.33 0.53 -4.40
N ASP A 55 -8.47 0.69 -3.73
CA ASP A 55 -9.25 1.93 -3.72
C ASP A 55 -8.44 3.05 -3.04
N SER A 56 -7.72 2.78 -1.94
CA SER A 56 -6.82 3.77 -1.30
C SER A 56 -5.70 4.24 -2.24
N ILE A 57 -5.15 3.36 -3.09
CA ILE A 57 -4.15 3.73 -4.10
C ILE A 57 -4.78 4.67 -5.15
N LEU A 58 -5.97 4.33 -5.64
CA LEU A 58 -6.69 5.15 -6.62
C LEU A 58 -7.03 6.52 -6.06
N ASP A 59 -7.59 6.58 -4.85
CA ASP A 59 -7.94 7.83 -4.18
C ASP A 59 -6.71 8.73 -3.99
N HIS A 60 -5.57 8.16 -3.61
CA HIS A 60 -4.32 8.90 -3.53
C HIS A 60 -3.91 9.48 -4.89
N MET A 61 -3.95 8.68 -5.97
CA MET A 61 -3.61 9.14 -7.32
C MET A 61 -4.57 10.22 -7.83
N TYR A 62 -5.86 10.07 -7.59
CA TYR A 62 -6.88 11.02 -8.00
C TYR A 62 -6.80 12.34 -7.24
N ARG A 63 -6.46 12.31 -5.95
CA ARG A 63 -6.27 13.55 -5.17
C ARG A 63 -5.21 14.47 -5.77
N PHE A 64 -4.20 13.92 -6.44
CA PHE A 64 -3.11 14.67 -7.07
C PHE A 64 -3.24 14.79 -8.59
N ASP A 65 -4.40 14.42 -9.17
CA ASP A 65 -4.63 14.40 -10.62
C ASP A 65 -3.53 13.64 -11.41
N ALA A 66 -2.98 12.58 -10.81
CA ALA A 66 -1.79 11.90 -11.32
C ALA A 66 -2.03 11.06 -12.58
N CYS A 67 -3.29 10.72 -12.89
CA CYS A 67 -3.67 9.80 -13.96
C CYS A 67 -3.45 10.35 -15.39
N GLU A 68 -3.08 11.62 -15.52
CA GLU A 68 -2.60 12.20 -16.78
C GLU A 68 -1.18 11.73 -17.15
N VAL A 69 -0.43 11.21 -16.18
CA VAL A 69 0.92 10.70 -16.40
C VAL A 69 0.88 9.18 -16.64
N ASP A 70 1.51 8.74 -17.73
CA ASP A 70 1.45 7.36 -18.23
C ASP A 70 1.78 6.28 -17.17
N SER A 71 2.77 6.55 -16.30
CA SER A 71 3.16 5.59 -15.26
C SER A 71 2.05 5.35 -14.24
N TYR A 72 1.30 6.40 -13.87
CA TYR A 72 0.18 6.33 -12.96
C TYR A 72 -1.06 5.77 -13.66
N ARG A 73 -1.34 6.19 -14.90
CA ARG A 73 -2.41 5.62 -15.73
C ARG A 73 -2.27 4.11 -15.91
N SER A 74 -1.04 3.61 -16.02
CA SER A 74 -0.80 2.16 -16.07
C SER A 74 -1.21 1.45 -14.78
N ILE A 75 -1.04 2.07 -13.62
CA ILE A 75 -1.44 1.51 -12.32
C ILE A 75 -2.97 1.47 -12.24
N GLU A 76 -3.61 2.59 -12.53
CA GLU A 76 -5.07 2.71 -12.59
C GLU A 76 -5.68 1.63 -13.50
N SER A 77 -5.15 1.50 -14.72
CA SER A 77 -5.64 0.50 -15.68
C SER A 77 -5.53 -0.94 -15.17
N LYS A 78 -4.47 -1.26 -14.42
CA LYS A 78 -4.29 -2.59 -13.81
C LYS A 78 -5.34 -2.85 -12.74
N ILE A 79 -5.62 -1.85 -11.89
CA ILE A 79 -6.62 -1.93 -10.82
C ILE A 79 -8.02 -2.06 -11.42
N ILE A 80 -8.37 -1.21 -12.39
CA ILE A 80 -9.66 -1.26 -13.09
C ILE A 80 -9.87 -2.65 -13.70
N LYS A 81 -8.91 -3.14 -14.50
CA LYS A 81 -9.00 -4.46 -15.13
C LYS A 81 -9.18 -5.63 -14.15
N ARG A 82 -8.72 -5.48 -12.90
CA ARG A 82 -8.83 -6.53 -11.89
C ARG A 82 -10.22 -6.60 -11.25
N TYR A 83 -10.93 -5.47 -11.14
CA TYR A 83 -12.19 -5.39 -10.36
C TYR A 83 -13.40 -4.84 -11.13
N TRP A 84 -13.24 -4.40 -12.37
CA TRP A 84 -14.30 -3.84 -13.23
C TRP A 84 -14.14 -4.30 -14.68
#